data_AF-A0AA87M3T7-F1
#
_entry.id   AF-A0AA87M3T7-F1
#
_cell.length_a   1.000
_cell.length_b   1.000
_cell.length_c   1.000
_cell.angle_alpha   90.00
_cell.angle_beta   90.00
_cell.angle_gamma   90.00
#
_symmetry.space_group_name_H-M   'P 1'
#
loop_
_entity.id
_entity.type
_entity.pdbx_description
1 polymer ?
#
loop_
_entity_poly.entity_id
_entity_poly.type
_entity_poly.pdbx_seq_one_letter_code
_entity_poly.pdbx_strand_id
1 'polypeptide(L)'
;MDQLPSLSALRAFEASARHLSMTLAARELHVTPGAVSLQVRDLETALGVRLFERRARSLALTAEGADYFATLRTAFRLIREATTALTMRARDTVLTVTCTAGFATHWLGP
;
A
#
# COMPACT_ATOMS: atom_id res chain seq x y z
N MET A 1 -7.30 -1.90 24.48
CA MET A 1 -6.48 -2.68 23.51
C MET A 1 -5.70 -1.66 22.70
N ASP A 2 -4.45 -1.41 23.07
CA ASP A 2 -3.59 -0.39 22.43
C ASP A 2 -2.44 -1.06 21.67
N GLN A 3 -2.71 -2.23 21.07
CA GLN A 3 -1.71 -3.04 20.41
C GLN A 3 -2.08 -3.19 18.94
N LEU A 4 -1.31 -2.51 18.08
CA LEU A 4 -1.45 -2.63 16.65
C LEU A 4 -1.11 -4.07 16.20
N PRO A 5 -1.87 -4.65 15.25
CA PRO A 5 -1.49 -5.90 14.61
C PRO A 5 -0.14 -5.77 13.88
N SER A 6 0.45 -6.91 13.52
CA SER A 6 1.70 -6.94 12.74
C SER A 6 1.57 -6.12 11.45
N LEU A 7 2.50 -5.19 11.23
CA LEU A 7 2.55 -4.35 10.04
C LEU A 7 2.64 -5.18 8.75
N SER A 8 3.34 -6.32 8.79
CA SER A 8 3.40 -7.26 7.67
C SER A 8 2.02 -7.84 7.35
N ALA A 9 1.25 -8.20 8.38
CA ALA A 9 -0.08 -8.74 8.24
C ALA A 9 -1.08 -7.70 7.69
N LEU A 10 -1.01 -6.47 8.20
CA LEU A 10 -1.77 -5.33 7.68
C LEU A 10 -1.44 -5.06 6.21
N ARG A 11 -0.16 -5.14 5.84
CA ARG A 11 0.31 -4.91 4.46
C ARG A 11 -0.12 -6.03 3.51
N ALA A 12 -0.06 -7.28 3.96
CA ALA A 12 -0.56 -8.43 3.21
C ALA A 12 -2.06 -8.34 2.95
N PHE A 13 -2.84 -7.96 3.96
CA PHE A 13 -4.27 -7.71 3.81
C PHE A 13 -4.56 -6.56 2.83
N GLU A 14 -3.94 -5.39 3.01
CA GLU A 14 -4.17 -4.22 2.12
C GLU A 14 -3.87 -4.55 0.65
N ALA A 15 -2.74 -5.21 0.38
CA ALA A 15 -2.36 -5.58 -0.98
C ALA A 15 -3.34 -6.61 -1.57
N SER A 16 -3.75 -7.60 -0.77
CA SER A 16 -4.71 -8.64 -1.20
C SER A 16 -6.09 -8.06 -1.48
N ALA A 17 -6.54 -7.12 -0.65
CA ALA A 17 -7.80 -6.40 -0.81
C ALA A 17 -7.80 -5.50 -2.05
N ARG A 18 -6.69 -4.79 -2.30
CA ARG A 18 -6.54 -3.93 -3.49
C ARG A 18 -6.53 -4.72 -4.80
N HIS A 19 -5.86 -5.87 -4.82
CA HIS A 19 -5.77 -6.70 -6.04
C HIS A 19 -6.90 -7.72 -6.18
N LEU A 20 -7.69 -7.94 -5.13
CA LEU A 20 -8.61 -9.08 -5.00
C LEU A 20 -7.94 -10.40 -5.40
N SER A 21 -6.66 -10.55 -5.01
CA SER A 21 -5.83 -11.70 -5.37
C SER A 21 -4.62 -11.83 -4.45
N MET A 22 -4.54 -12.96 -3.74
CA MET A 22 -3.39 -13.31 -2.89
C MET A 22 -2.11 -13.47 -3.72
N THR A 23 -2.23 -13.96 -4.96
CA THR A 23 -1.08 -14.17 -5.86
C THR A 23 -0.49 -12.86 -6.34
N LEU A 24 -1.33 -11.88 -6.71
CA LEU A 24 -0.86 -10.56 -7.13
C LEU A 24 -0.27 -9.78 -5.94
N ALA A 25 -0.91 -9.86 -4.78
CA ALA A 25 -0.37 -9.29 -3.55
C ALA A 25 1.00 -9.89 -3.20
N ALA A 26 1.16 -11.21 -3.30
CA ALA A 26 2.44 -11.88 -3.05
C ALA A 26 3.55 -11.37 -3.98
N ARG A 27 3.24 -11.20 -5.28
CA ARG A 27 4.17 -10.62 -6.25
C ARG A 27 4.57 -9.19 -5.88
N GLU A 28 3.60 -8.33 -5.53
CA GLU A 28 3.88 -6.96 -5.12
C GLU A 28 4.77 -6.91 -3.87
N LEU A 29 4.48 -7.77 -2.90
CA LEU A 29 5.17 -7.79 -1.61
C LEU A 29 6.48 -8.59 -1.64
N HIS A 30 6.84 -9.18 -2.78
CA HIS A 30 8.04 -9.99 -2.97
C HIS A 30 8.11 -11.19 -2.00
N VAL A 31 6.97 -11.86 -1.81
CA VAL A 31 6.83 -13.05 -0.94
C VAL A 31 6.06 -14.16 -1.64
N THR A 32 5.90 -15.32 -1.00
CA THR A 32 5.12 -16.44 -1.55
C THR A 32 3.61 -16.23 -1.30
N PRO A 33 2.71 -16.74 -2.18
CA PRO A 33 1.26 -16.71 -1.93
C PRO A 33 0.83 -17.41 -0.63
N GLY A 34 1.58 -18.42 -0.20
CA GLY A 34 1.39 -19.09 1.09
C GLY A 34 1.69 -18.17 2.27
N ALA A 35 2.74 -17.33 2.18
CA ALA A 35 3.06 -16.35 3.22
C ALA A 35 1.99 -15.26 3.34
N VAL A 36 1.46 -14.77 2.22
CA VAL A 36 0.34 -13.80 2.24
C VAL A 36 -0.90 -14.42 2.88
N SER A 37 -1.26 -15.64 2.48
CA SER A 37 -2.40 -16.37 3.07
C SER A 37 -2.25 -16.56 4.58
N LEU A 38 -1.04 -16.92 5.04
CA LEU A 38 -0.74 -17.06 6.47
C LEU A 38 -0.89 -15.73 7.20
N GLN A 39 -0.27 -14.67 6.69
CA GLN A 39 -0.32 -13.34 7.31
C GLN A 39 -1.75 -12.79 7.41
N VAL A 40 -2.57 -12.99 6.38
CA VAL A 40 -4.00 -12.62 6.43
C VAL A 40 -4.75 -13.45 7.46
N ARG A 41 -4.53 -14.77 7.51
CA ARG A 41 -5.18 -15.64 8.50
C ARG A 41 -4.80 -15.25 9.93
N ASP A 42 -3.54 -14.93 10.16
CA ASP A 42 -3.04 -14.52 11.47
C ASP A 42 -3.65 -13.17 11.87
N LEU A 43 -3.85 -12.25 10.93
CA LEU A 43 -4.58 -11.00 11.14
C LEU A 43 -6.04 -11.25 11.51
N GLU A 44 -6.76 -12.06 10.73
CA GLU A 44 -8.14 -12.44 11.01
C GLU A 44 -8.28 -13.10 12.39
N THR A 45 -7.31 -13.93 12.77
CA THR A 45 -7.26 -14.58 14.10
C THR A 45 -7.05 -13.57 15.20
N ALA A 46 -6.13 -12.62 15.02
CA ALA A 46 -5.85 -11.57 16.00
C ALA A 46 -7.02 -10.61 16.18
N LEU A 47 -7.77 -10.32 15.11
CA LEU A 47 -8.95 -9.45 15.14
C LEU A 47 -10.23 -10.19 15.57
N GLY A 48 -10.24 -11.52 15.51
CA GLY A 48 -11.43 -12.33 15.79
C GLY A 48 -12.53 -12.21 14.73
N VAL A 49 -12.23 -11.65 13.55
CA VAL A 49 -13.18 -11.43 12.45
C VAL A 49 -12.58 -11.88 11.13
N ARG A 50 -13.43 -12.33 10.21
CA ARG A 50 -13.01 -12.61 8.83
C ARG A 50 -13.07 -11.34 7.99
N LEU A 51 -12.02 -11.13 7.21
CA LEU A 51 -11.90 -10.00 6.30
C LEU A 51 -12.15 -10.41 4.85
N PHE A 52 -12.01 -11.70 4.52
CA PHE A 52 -12.34 -12.26 3.22
C PHE A 52 -13.44 -13.32 3.26
N GLU A 53 -14.24 -13.36 2.20
CA GLU A 53 -15.22 -14.41 1.94
C GLU A 53 -14.57 -15.66 1.36
N ARG A 54 -15.08 -16.83 1.74
CA ARG A 54 -14.68 -18.10 1.11
C ARG A 54 -15.42 -18.26 -0.22
N ARG A 55 -14.75 -17.95 -1.33
CA ARG A 55 -15.25 -18.24 -2.68
C ARG A 55 -14.29 -19.19 -3.41
N ALA A 56 -14.84 -20.08 -4.25
CA ALA A 56 -14.08 -21.16 -4.88
C ALA A 56 -13.03 -20.68 -5.90
N ARG A 57 -13.23 -19.50 -6.51
CA ARG A 57 -12.41 -19.02 -7.64
C ARG A 57 -12.10 -17.53 -7.62
N SER A 58 -12.56 -16.82 -6.59
CA SER A 58 -12.37 -15.38 -6.45
C SER A 58 -12.07 -15.02 -5.00
N LEU A 59 -11.42 -13.87 -4.81
CA LEU A 59 -11.25 -13.27 -3.50
C LEU A 59 -12.23 -12.10 -3.39
N ALA A 60 -12.99 -12.03 -2.31
CA ALA A 60 -13.91 -10.94 -2.05
C ALA A 60 -13.82 -10.55 -0.57
N LEU A 61 -13.99 -9.26 -0.29
CA LEU A 61 -14.01 -8.74 1.07
C LEU A 61 -15.35 -9.02 1.73
N THR A 62 -15.33 -9.29 3.04
CA THR A 62 -16.53 -9.16 3.88
C THR A 62 -16.89 -7.69 4.08
N ALA A 63 -18.03 -7.40 4.72
CA ALA A 63 -18.39 -6.03 5.07
C ALA A 63 -17.32 -5.40 5.99
N GLU A 64 -16.90 -6.14 7.02
CA GLU A 64 -15.85 -5.74 7.96
C GLU A 64 -14.50 -5.55 7.24
N GLY A 65 -14.20 -6.44 6.28
CA GLY A 65 -13.01 -6.33 5.44
C GLY A 65 -13.01 -5.07 4.57
N ALA A 66 -14.17 -4.71 4.01
CA ALA A 66 -14.30 -3.50 3.19
C ALA A 66 -14.09 -2.21 4.01
N ASP A 67 -14.72 -2.13 5.18
CA ASP A 67 -14.58 -0.99 6.09
C ASP A 67 -13.13 -0.85 6.59
N TYR A 68 -12.51 -1.97 6.96
CA TYR A 68 -11.13 -1.98 7.42
C TYR A 68 -10.15 -1.60 6.31
N PHE A 69 -10.37 -2.11 5.09
CA PHE A 69 -9.57 -1.77 3.92
C PHE A 69 -9.62 -0.27 3.58
N ALA A 70 -10.78 0.37 3.67
CA ALA A 70 -10.91 1.80 3.39
C ALA A 70 -10.00 2.66 4.29
N THR A 71 -9.94 2.31 5.58
CA THR A 71 -9.09 2.98 6.57
C THR A 71 -7.61 2.67 6.33
N LEU A 72 -7.25 1.38 6.17
CA LEU A 72 -5.86 0.97 5.94
C LEU A 72 -5.27 1.55 4.65
N ARG A 73 -6.06 1.61 3.56
CA ARG A 73 -5.62 2.21 2.30
C ARG A 73 -5.18 3.66 2.49
N THR A 74 -5.92 4.41 3.30
CA THR A 74 -5.59 5.80 3.64
C THR A 74 -4.33 5.88 4.50
N ALA A 75 -4.23 5.04 5.55
CA ALA A 75 -3.06 5.02 6.42
C ALA A 75 -1.76 4.68 5.65
N PHE A 76 -1.78 3.64 4.81
CA PHE A 76 -0.63 3.28 3.99
C PHE A 76 -0.29 4.33 2.93
N ARG A 77 -1.29 5.06 2.41
CA ARG A 77 -1.03 6.22 1.53
C ARG A 77 -0.26 7.31 2.28
N LEU A 78 -0.68 7.68 3.49
CA LEU A 78 0.00 8.70 4.30
C LEU A 78 1.45 8.29 4.65
N ILE A 79 1.67 7.01 4.98
CA ILE A 79 3.01 6.48 5.24
C ILE A 79 3.89 6.60 3.99
N ARG A 80 3.36 6.24 2.81
CA ARG A 80 4.09 6.40 1.54
C ARG A 80 4.43 7.85 1.25
N GLU A 81 3.46 8.75 1.38
CA GLU A 81 3.66 10.20 1.16
C GLU A 81 4.75 10.76 2.08
N ALA A 82 4.71 10.43 3.37
CA ALA A 82 5.74 10.84 4.33
C ALA A 82 7.12 10.29 3.95
N THR A 83 7.19 9.03 3.52
CA THR A 83 8.45 8.38 3.09
C THR A 83 9.00 9.02 1.81
N THR A 84 8.14 9.32 0.84
CA THR A 84 8.52 10.01 -0.40
C THR A 84 9.02 11.42 -0.09
N ALA A 85 8.32 12.19 0.74
CA ALA A 85 8.74 13.53 1.13
C ALA A 85 10.12 13.52 1.82
N LEU A 86 10.36 12.55 2.70
CA LEU A 86 11.67 12.37 3.35
C LEU A 86 12.77 12.04 2.33
N THR A 87 12.50 11.11 1.40
CA THR A 87 13.48 10.66 0.41
C THR A 87 13.80 11.74 -0.63
N MET A 88 12.80 12.55 -1.02
CA MET A 88 12.99 13.68 -1.94
C MET A 88 13.81 14.79 -1.29
N ARG A 89 13.59 15.12 -0.01
CA ARG A 89 14.43 16.09 0.72
C ARG A 89 15.89 15.64 0.84
N ALA A 90 16.12 14.33 0.95
CA ALA A 90 17.48 13.79 0.98
C ALA A 90 18.17 13.79 -0.39
N ARG A 91 17.40 13.91 -1.49
CA ARG A 91 17.92 14.03 -2.85
C ARG A 91 17.91 15.50 -3.25
N ASP A 92 18.98 16.23 -2.91
CA ASP A 92 19.29 17.53 -3.52
C ASP A 92 19.52 17.33 -5.03
N THR A 93 18.43 17.27 -5.78
CA THR A 93 18.46 16.92 -7.20
C THR A 93 18.48 18.21 -7.99
N VAL A 94 19.67 18.67 -8.35
CA VAL A 94 19.84 19.77 -9.31
C VAL A 94 19.41 19.27 -10.68
N LEU A 95 18.28 19.77 -11.18
CA LEU A 95 17.85 19.55 -12.56
C LEU A 95 18.45 20.62 -13.46
N THR A 96 19.48 20.26 -14.23
CA THR A 96 20.05 21.15 -15.25
C THR A 96 19.19 21.09 -16.51
N VAL A 97 18.60 22.22 -16.90
CA VAL A 97 17.79 22.35 -18.12
C VAL A 97 18.54 23.24 -19.12
N THR A 98 18.87 22.69 -20.29
CA THR A 98 19.43 23.47 -21.41
C THR A 98 18.28 23.95 -22.30
N CYS A 99 18.12 25.26 -22.43
CA CYS A 99 17.10 25.86 -23.30
C CYS A 99 17.60 27.21 -23.84
N THR A 100 16.87 27.78 -24.80
CA THR A 100 17.15 29.13 -25.30
C THR A 100 16.77 30.18 -24.26
N ALA A 101 17.45 31.33 -24.28
CA ALA A 101 17.19 32.41 -23.33
C ALA A 101 15.71 32.82 -23.29
N GLY A 102 15.05 32.91 -24.45
CA GLY A 102 13.63 33.26 -24.52
C GLY A 102 12.71 32.23 -23.85
N PHE A 103 13.00 30.93 -23.96
CA PHE A 103 12.21 29.90 -23.29
C PHE A 103 12.44 29.95 -21.77
N ALA A 104 13.69 30.17 -21.33
CA ALA A 104 14.00 30.33 -19.92
C ALA A 104 13.21 31.47 -19.29
N THR A 105 13.12 32.63 -19.95
CA THR A 105 12.46 33.81 -19.36
C THR A 105 10.94 33.79 -19.48
N HIS A 106 10.38 33.30 -20.60
CA HIS A 106 8.93 33.36 -20.82
C HIS A 106 8.15 32.18 -20.23
N TRP A 107 8.82 31.05 -19.94
CA TRP A 107 8.15 29.82 -19.48
C TRP A 107 8.72 29.24 -18.18
N LEU A 108 9.99 29.48 -17.87
CA LEU A 108 10.64 28.90 -16.68
C LEU A 108 10.97 29.93 -15.58
N GLY A 109 10.91 31.23 -15.89
CA GLY A 109 10.97 32.31 -14.90
C GLY A 109 9.68 32.40 -14.08
N PRO A 110 9.71 33.08 -12.92
CA PRO A 110 8.53 33.27 -12.07
C PRO A 110 7.40 34.06 -12.77
#